data_AF-A0A520NIZ9-F1
#
_entry.id   AF-A0A520NIZ9-F1
#
_cell.length_a   1.000
_cell.length_b   1.000
_cell.length_c   1.000
_cell.angle_alpha   90.00
_cell.angle_beta   90.00
_cell.angle_gamma   90.00
#
_symmetry.space_group_name_H-M   'P 1'
#
loop_
_entity.id
_entity.type
_entity.pdbx_description
1 polymer ?
#
loop_
_entity_poly.entity_id
_entity_poly.type
_entity_poly.pdbx_seq_one_letter_code
_entity_poly.pdbx_strand_id
1 'polypeptide(L)'
;MSKLTSKFLTATALAIASFTGTSLAAQNELTIAIQLEPPHLDPTSAAAGAIDSVLYSNVFEGLTRFASDGSIISGLAKSWDISADGTEYTFHLQGGVTFHDGTAMDAEDVKFSLDRARGEDSTNAQKALFAGITDVSVVDNTTVKVTLGQANGSFLFNMAWGDAVIVAPESIEGIKNNPVGTGAFKFVNWVQGDRIELARNSDYWGAAPALDAATFKFISDPTAAFAAVMAQDVDVFAGFPAPENLPQFEADARFQVLSGSTEGETILSINNKMPPLDNVKVRKAIAHAIDRQAIIDGAMFGYGTPIGTHFAPHNPDYVDLTGNSAYDPKLSKQLLAE
;
A
#
# COMPACT_ATOMS: atom_id res chain seq x y z
N MET A 1 35.82 -72.21 -51.96
CA MET A 1 36.28 -73.03 -50.81
C MET A 1 36.74 -72.08 -49.71
N SER A 2 36.19 -72.22 -48.49
CA SER A 2 36.79 -71.80 -47.18
C SER A 2 37.01 -70.28 -46.98
N LYS A 3 36.67 -69.57 -45.89
CA LYS A 3 36.17 -69.77 -44.51
C LYS A 3 35.74 -68.35 -44.06
N LEU A 4 34.58 -68.11 -43.47
CA LEU A 4 34.25 -68.15 -42.04
C LEU A 4 35.28 -67.50 -41.07
N THR A 5 34.92 -66.33 -40.50
CA THR A 5 35.17 -65.85 -39.10
C THR A 5 34.64 -64.40 -39.03
N SER A 6 33.46 -64.12 -38.46
CA SER A 6 33.14 -63.92 -37.02
C SER A 6 33.89 -62.74 -36.38
N LYS A 7 33.18 -61.65 -36.06
CA LYS A 7 32.81 -61.22 -34.69
C LYS A 7 32.35 -59.76 -34.64
N PHE A 8 31.21 -59.56 -33.99
CA PHE A 8 30.78 -58.44 -33.12
C PHE A 8 31.47 -57.08 -33.27
N LEU A 9 30.67 -56.03 -33.52
CA LEU A 9 30.84 -54.73 -32.85
C LEU A 9 29.50 -53.95 -32.82
N THR A 10 28.97 -53.80 -31.60
CA THR A 10 28.25 -52.62 -31.06
C THR A 10 27.21 -51.90 -31.93
N ALA A 11 25.93 -52.11 -31.60
CA ALA A 11 24.85 -51.18 -31.92
C ALA A 11 24.98 -49.95 -31.02
N THR A 12 25.42 -48.83 -31.59
CA THR A 12 25.50 -47.54 -30.90
C THR A 12 24.14 -46.86 -30.91
N ALA A 13 23.63 -46.60 -29.71
CA ALA A 13 22.41 -45.87 -29.44
C ALA A 13 22.49 -44.42 -29.96
N LEU A 14 21.45 -43.99 -30.67
CA LEU A 14 21.17 -42.57 -30.93
C LEU A 14 19.81 -42.23 -30.31
N ALA A 15 19.80 -42.10 -28.99
CA ALA A 15 18.70 -41.45 -28.28
C ALA A 15 18.91 -39.93 -28.43
N ILE A 16 18.26 -39.35 -29.44
CA ILE A 16 18.13 -37.89 -29.55
C ILE A 16 17.26 -37.47 -28.36
N ALA A 17 17.90 -36.90 -27.36
CA ALA A 17 17.25 -36.26 -26.23
C ALA A 17 16.50 -35.03 -26.75
N SER A 18 15.20 -35.17 -26.93
CA SER A 18 14.27 -34.06 -27.00
C SER A 18 14.30 -33.35 -25.65
N PHE A 19 15.20 -32.38 -25.48
CA PHE A 19 15.02 -31.33 -24.49
C PHE A 19 13.82 -30.49 -24.95
N THR A 20 12.62 -30.97 -24.64
CA THR A 20 11.45 -30.11 -24.58
C THR A 20 11.74 -29.09 -23.48
N GLY A 21 12.05 -27.86 -23.89
CA GLY A 21 12.01 -26.73 -22.98
C GLY A 21 10.65 -26.76 -22.30
N THR A 22 10.64 -27.02 -21.00
CA THR A 22 9.54 -26.62 -20.15
C THR A 22 9.38 -25.13 -20.37
N SER A 23 8.36 -24.71 -21.14
CA SER A 23 7.87 -23.35 -21.00
C SER A 23 7.55 -23.22 -19.52
N LEU A 24 8.25 -22.34 -18.82
CA LEU A 24 7.76 -21.84 -17.54
C LEU A 24 6.33 -21.40 -17.82
N ALA A 25 5.35 -22.17 -17.34
CA ALA A 25 3.97 -21.77 -17.40
C ALA A 25 3.92 -20.41 -16.70
N ALA A 26 3.36 -19.40 -17.35
CA ALA A 26 3.21 -18.09 -16.72
C ALA A 26 2.49 -18.31 -15.37
N GLN A 27 3.11 -17.86 -14.28
CA GLN A 27 2.42 -17.80 -13.01
C GLN A 27 1.32 -16.76 -13.16
N ASN A 28 0.08 -17.24 -13.26
CA ASN A 28 -1.10 -16.39 -13.33
C ASN A 28 -1.68 -16.13 -11.93
N GLU A 29 -1.15 -16.77 -10.90
CA GLU A 29 -1.56 -16.56 -9.50
C GLU A 29 -0.34 -16.11 -8.71
N LEU A 30 -0.57 -15.19 -7.77
CA LEU A 30 0.48 -14.62 -6.94
C LEU A 30 0.09 -14.77 -5.46
N THR A 31 1.01 -15.27 -4.64
CA THR A 31 0.88 -15.28 -3.17
C THR A 31 1.81 -14.23 -2.57
N ILE A 32 1.20 -13.20 -2.00
CA ILE A 32 1.86 -12.08 -1.33
C ILE A 32 1.73 -12.29 0.18
N ALA A 33 2.85 -12.38 0.88
CA ALA A 33 2.86 -12.33 2.33
C ALA A 33 2.87 -10.88 2.83
N ILE A 34 2.07 -10.61 3.85
CA ILE A 34 2.07 -9.38 4.65
C ILE A 34 2.16 -9.74 6.13
N GLN A 35 2.71 -8.84 6.94
CA GLN A 35 2.91 -9.11 8.36
C GLN A 35 1.60 -9.11 9.16
N LEU A 36 0.70 -8.19 8.85
CA LEU A 36 -0.50 -7.91 9.64
C LEU A 36 -1.76 -8.27 8.88
N GLU A 37 -2.65 -8.96 9.57
CA GLU A 37 -4.03 -9.15 9.13
C GLU A 37 -4.82 -7.83 9.28
N PRO A 38 -5.61 -7.41 8.27
CA PRO A 38 -6.51 -6.28 8.41
C PRO A 38 -7.55 -6.52 9.52
N PRO A 39 -7.90 -5.54 10.36
CA PRO A 39 -8.93 -5.72 11.38
C PRO A 39 -10.36 -5.84 10.80
N HIS A 40 -10.55 -5.35 9.58
CA HIS A 40 -11.73 -5.51 8.72
C HIS A 40 -11.38 -5.05 7.30
N LEU A 41 -12.34 -5.10 6.37
CA LEU A 41 -12.13 -4.80 4.94
C LEU A 41 -12.77 -3.47 4.48
N ASP A 42 -12.88 -2.50 5.38
CA ASP A 42 -13.47 -1.19 5.05
C ASP A 42 -12.40 -0.11 5.11
N PRO A 43 -11.89 0.38 3.96
CA PRO A 43 -10.86 1.42 3.94
C PRO A 43 -11.40 2.79 4.39
N THR A 44 -12.72 2.94 4.55
CA THR A 44 -13.35 4.23 4.88
C THR A 44 -13.75 4.37 6.34
N SER A 45 -13.33 3.45 7.23
CA SER A 45 -13.70 3.48 8.66
C SER A 45 -12.60 3.14 9.66
N ALA A 46 -11.35 2.89 9.24
CA ALA A 46 -10.24 2.66 10.16
C ALA A 46 -8.88 3.05 9.57
N ALA A 47 -7.94 3.43 10.45
CA ALA A 47 -6.60 3.91 10.10
C ALA A 47 -5.58 2.78 9.86
N ALA A 48 -5.99 1.52 9.89
CA ALA A 48 -5.06 0.40 9.84
C ALA A 48 -4.54 0.20 8.41
N GLY A 49 -3.25 0.51 8.17
CA GLY A 49 -2.64 0.41 6.84
C GLY A 49 -2.65 -1.00 6.22
N ALA A 50 -2.87 -2.05 7.02
CA ALA A 50 -3.08 -3.40 6.52
C ALA A 50 -4.33 -3.50 5.61
N ILE A 51 -5.35 -2.67 5.85
CA ILE A 51 -6.57 -2.59 5.02
C ILE A 51 -6.19 -2.17 3.59
N ASP A 52 -5.50 -1.03 3.47
CA ASP A 52 -5.09 -0.50 2.17
C ASP A 52 -4.08 -1.39 1.45
N SER A 53 -3.20 -2.06 2.20
CA SER A 53 -2.21 -3.00 1.63
C SER A 53 -2.86 -4.12 0.81
N VAL A 54 -4.10 -4.50 1.15
CA VAL A 54 -4.87 -5.52 0.42
C VAL A 54 -5.86 -4.87 -0.55
N LEU A 55 -6.58 -3.84 -0.13
CA LEU A 55 -7.80 -3.41 -0.82
C LEU A 55 -7.62 -2.19 -1.72
N TYR A 56 -6.75 -1.26 -1.37
CA TYR A 56 -6.58 -0.03 -2.15
C TYR A 56 -5.96 -0.35 -3.51
N SER A 57 -6.54 0.17 -4.59
CA SER A 57 -6.19 -0.09 -5.99
C SER A 57 -6.35 -1.54 -6.47
N ASN A 58 -6.56 -2.52 -5.58
CA ASN A 58 -6.94 -3.89 -5.95
C ASN A 58 -8.46 -4.02 -6.05
N VAL A 59 -9.15 -3.72 -4.95
CA VAL A 59 -10.61 -3.88 -4.80
C VAL A 59 -11.32 -2.55 -4.96
N PHE A 60 -10.85 -1.52 -4.26
CA PHE A 60 -11.44 -0.18 -4.27
C PHE A 60 -10.59 0.82 -5.04
N GLU A 61 -11.25 1.78 -5.68
CA GLU A 61 -10.62 2.86 -6.44
C GLU A 61 -11.23 4.21 -6.02
N GLY A 62 -10.42 5.27 -6.07
CA GLY A 62 -10.85 6.66 -5.84
C GLY A 62 -10.99 7.43 -7.15
N LEU A 63 -11.41 8.70 -7.05
CA LEU A 63 -11.48 9.60 -8.22
C LEU A 63 -10.09 9.83 -8.83
N THR A 64 -9.09 10.00 -7.97
CA THR A 64 -7.67 10.10 -8.30
C THR A 64 -6.90 8.98 -7.58
N ARG A 65 -5.63 8.79 -7.93
CA ARG A 65 -4.77 7.81 -7.24
C ARG A 65 -3.31 8.24 -7.23
N PHE A 66 -2.53 7.65 -6.33
CA PHE A 66 -1.08 7.81 -6.31
C PHE A 66 -0.43 6.97 -7.39
N ALA A 67 0.48 7.56 -8.15
CA ALA A 67 1.45 6.83 -8.95
C ALA A 67 2.59 6.31 -8.06
N SER A 68 3.45 5.44 -8.62
CA SER A 68 4.58 4.87 -7.89
C SER A 68 5.61 5.89 -7.41
N ASP A 69 5.62 7.09 -7.99
CA ASP A 69 6.48 8.22 -7.61
C ASP A 69 5.78 9.22 -6.67
N GLY A 70 4.57 8.90 -6.20
CA GLY A 70 3.77 9.77 -5.34
C GLY A 70 2.98 10.86 -6.08
N SER A 71 3.13 10.99 -7.40
CA SER A 71 2.35 11.94 -8.19
C SER A 71 0.86 11.56 -8.25
N ILE A 72 0.00 12.54 -8.45
CA ILE A 72 -1.45 12.32 -8.58
C ILE A 72 -1.80 12.05 -10.04
N ILE A 73 -2.43 10.92 -10.28
CA ILE A 73 -2.92 10.51 -11.60
C ILE A 73 -4.41 10.18 -11.55
N SER A 74 -5.02 10.10 -12.73
CA SER A 74 -6.44 9.73 -12.89
C SER A 74 -6.76 8.36 -12.29
N GLY A 75 -7.94 8.26 -11.66
CA GLY A 75 -8.57 7.02 -11.23
C GLY A 75 -9.93 6.88 -11.90
N LEU A 76 -10.99 6.81 -11.10
CA LEU A 76 -12.38 6.79 -11.57
C LEU A 76 -12.80 8.11 -12.24
N ALA A 77 -12.10 9.22 -11.98
CA ALA A 77 -12.20 10.44 -12.78
C ALA A 77 -11.13 10.43 -13.88
N LYS A 78 -11.56 10.46 -15.15
CA LYS A 78 -10.64 10.54 -16.30
C LYS A 78 -9.99 11.92 -16.43
N SER A 79 -10.70 12.97 -16.03
CA SER A 79 -10.24 14.36 -16.03
C SER A 79 -11.04 15.19 -15.02
N TRP A 80 -10.56 16.40 -14.73
CA TRP A 80 -11.26 17.36 -13.90
C TRP A 80 -10.96 18.80 -14.31
N ASP A 81 -11.91 19.69 -14.06
CA ASP A 81 -11.76 21.13 -14.19
C ASP A 81 -11.75 21.78 -12.81
N ILE A 82 -10.90 22.79 -12.63
CA ILE A 82 -10.78 23.55 -11.38
C ILE A 82 -11.17 25.00 -11.66
N SER A 83 -12.06 25.58 -10.86
CA SER A 83 -12.41 27.00 -10.97
C SER A 83 -11.21 27.91 -10.71
N ALA A 84 -11.25 29.13 -11.24
CA ALA A 84 -10.14 30.08 -11.12
C ALA A 84 -9.80 30.46 -9.68
N ASP A 85 -10.76 30.39 -8.76
CA ASP A 85 -10.59 30.64 -7.33
C ASP A 85 -10.25 29.36 -6.54
N GLY A 86 -10.19 28.19 -7.19
CA GLY A 86 -9.80 26.91 -6.59
C GLY A 86 -10.83 26.29 -5.65
N THR A 87 -12.09 26.72 -5.71
CA THR A 87 -13.17 26.26 -4.82
C THR A 87 -14.12 25.25 -5.46
N GLU A 88 -14.20 25.17 -6.79
CA GLU A 88 -15.03 24.19 -7.48
C GLU A 88 -14.17 23.22 -8.29
N TYR A 89 -14.44 21.92 -8.13
CA TYR A 89 -13.81 20.83 -8.86
C TYR A 89 -14.89 20.05 -9.59
N THR A 90 -14.85 20.04 -10.92
CA THR A 90 -15.78 19.24 -11.74
C THR A 90 -15.05 18.01 -12.24
N PHE A 91 -15.40 16.84 -11.70
CA PHE A 91 -14.83 15.56 -12.12
C PHE A 91 -15.66 14.94 -13.24
N HIS A 92 -14.96 14.51 -14.29
CA HIS A 92 -15.52 13.73 -15.39
C HIS A 92 -15.16 12.26 -15.18
N LEU A 93 -16.16 11.42 -15.01
CA LEU A 93 -15.98 10.02 -14.66
C LEU A 93 -15.67 9.15 -15.89
N GLN A 94 -15.05 8.00 -15.62
CA GLN A 94 -14.96 6.91 -16.58
C GLN A 94 -16.36 6.41 -16.95
N GLY A 95 -16.55 6.04 -18.21
CA GLY A 95 -17.85 5.54 -18.69
C GLY A 95 -17.95 4.03 -18.57
N GLY A 96 -19.11 3.52 -18.15
CA GLY A 96 -19.39 2.08 -18.13
C GLY A 96 -18.67 1.32 -17.02
N VAL A 97 -18.27 2.00 -15.94
CA VAL A 97 -17.72 1.35 -14.75
C VAL A 97 -18.84 0.60 -14.03
N THR A 98 -18.54 -0.60 -13.55
CA THR A 98 -19.44 -1.38 -12.70
C THR A 98 -18.73 -1.76 -11.41
N PHE A 99 -19.50 -1.81 -10.32
CA PHE A 99 -19.07 -2.47 -9.11
C PHE A 99 -18.94 -3.99 -9.31
N HIS A 100 -18.26 -4.65 -8.38
CA HIS A 100 -17.98 -6.09 -8.47
C HIS A 100 -19.23 -6.97 -8.45
N ASP A 101 -20.32 -6.48 -7.87
CA ASP A 101 -21.65 -7.10 -7.83
C ASP A 101 -22.48 -6.87 -9.11
N GLY A 102 -21.95 -6.06 -10.04
CA GLY A 102 -22.53 -5.80 -11.36
C GLY A 102 -23.42 -4.57 -11.43
N THR A 103 -23.62 -3.82 -10.34
CA THR A 103 -24.30 -2.52 -10.42
C THR A 103 -23.43 -1.50 -11.15
N ALA A 104 -24.05 -0.53 -11.80
CA ALA A 104 -23.31 0.54 -12.47
C ALA A 104 -22.78 1.51 -11.43
N MET A 105 -21.54 1.98 -11.62
CA MET A 105 -20.99 3.08 -10.84
C MET A 105 -21.23 4.40 -11.57
N ASP A 106 -21.75 5.40 -10.87
CA ASP A 106 -22.04 6.72 -11.41
C ASP A 106 -21.76 7.87 -10.41
N ALA A 107 -22.13 9.09 -10.80
CA ALA A 107 -21.92 10.30 -10.01
C ALA A 107 -22.66 10.31 -8.65
N GLU A 108 -23.78 9.58 -8.51
CA GLU A 108 -24.48 9.45 -7.23
C GLU A 108 -23.67 8.63 -6.23
N ASP A 109 -22.90 7.64 -6.67
CA ASP A 109 -22.00 6.88 -5.79
C ASP A 109 -20.85 7.74 -5.27
N VAL A 110 -20.33 8.63 -6.12
CA VAL A 110 -19.33 9.61 -5.72
C VAL A 110 -19.90 10.56 -4.67
N LYS A 111 -21.11 11.07 -4.92
CA LYS A 111 -21.82 11.92 -3.97
C LYS A 111 -22.04 11.20 -2.64
N PHE A 112 -22.56 9.98 -2.66
CA PHE A 112 -22.77 9.17 -1.47
C PHE A 112 -21.48 8.98 -0.67
N SER A 113 -20.40 8.59 -1.36
CA SER A 113 -19.10 8.31 -0.73
C SER A 113 -18.53 9.54 -0.02
N LEU A 114 -18.54 10.70 -0.69
CA LEU A 114 -18.03 11.95 -0.13
C LEU A 114 -18.96 12.53 0.96
N ASP A 115 -20.28 12.43 0.80
CA ASP A 115 -21.25 12.85 1.82
C ASP A 115 -21.12 11.99 3.09
N ARG A 116 -20.95 10.67 2.94
CA ARG A 116 -20.69 9.75 4.05
C ARG A 116 -19.36 10.07 4.72
N ALA A 117 -18.30 10.33 3.96
CA ALA A 117 -16.97 10.63 4.49
C ALA A 117 -16.93 11.94 5.30
N ARG A 118 -17.66 12.98 4.86
CA ARG A 118 -17.71 14.29 5.54
C ARG A 118 -18.79 14.41 6.62
N GLY A 119 -19.76 13.50 6.67
CA GLY A 119 -20.90 13.55 7.58
C GLY A 119 -20.53 13.60 9.07
N GLU A 120 -21.44 14.11 9.91
CA GLU A 120 -21.22 14.25 11.36
C GLU A 120 -20.87 12.92 12.04
N ASP A 121 -21.57 11.85 11.66
CA ASP A 121 -21.35 10.48 12.19
C ASP A 121 -20.29 9.68 11.41
N SER A 122 -19.51 10.34 10.53
CA SER A 122 -18.45 9.68 9.77
C SER A 122 -17.45 8.99 10.70
N THR A 123 -17.19 7.72 10.42
CA THR A 123 -16.18 6.89 11.09
C THR A 123 -14.85 6.88 10.34
N ASN A 124 -14.75 7.64 9.25
CA ASN A 124 -13.55 7.72 8.42
C ASN A 124 -12.35 8.23 9.24
N ALA A 125 -11.27 7.46 9.26
CA ALA A 125 -10.07 7.81 10.02
C ALA A 125 -9.45 9.13 9.55
N GLN A 126 -9.63 9.44 8.27
CA GLN A 126 -9.16 10.64 7.61
C GLN A 126 -10.29 11.66 7.35
N LYS A 127 -11.32 11.71 8.20
CA LYS A 127 -12.44 12.67 8.10
C LYS A 127 -12.01 14.11 7.83
N ALA A 128 -10.86 14.53 8.38
CA ALA A 128 -10.30 15.86 8.18
C ALA A 128 -10.03 16.21 6.70
N LEU A 129 -9.72 15.22 5.85
CA LEU A 129 -9.49 15.42 4.42
C LEU A 129 -10.72 15.95 3.68
N PHE A 130 -11.92 15.64 4.19
CA PHE A 130 -13.21 15.95 3.58
C PHE A 130 -13.90 17.18 4.21
N ALA A 131 -13.39 17.67 5.35
CA ALA A 131 -14.03 18.75 6.12
C ALA A 131 -14.18 20.07 5.35
N GLY A 132 -13.36 20.29 4.32
CA GLY A 132 -13.46 21.46 3.44
C GLY A 132 -14.59 21.39 2.42
N ILE A 133 -15.19 20.22 2.18
CA ILE A 133 -16.26 20.02 1.19
C ILE A 133 -17.58 20.56 1.72
N THR A 134 -18.10 21.59 1.07
CA THR A 134 -19.39 22.21 1.41
C THR A 134 -20.54 21.56 0.64
N ASP A 135 -20.33 21.19 -0.62
CA ASP A 135 -21.34 20.58 -1.47
C ASP A 135 -20.76 19.55 -2.43
N VAL A 136 -21.57 18.53 -2.74
CA VAL A 136 -21.32 17.55 -3.81
C VAL A 136 -22.59 17.43 -4.64
N SER A 137 -22.52 17.93 -5.86
CA SER A 137 -23.64 18.03 -6.80
C SER A 137 -23.45 17.11 -7.98
N VAL A 138 -24.44 16.26 -8.26
CA VAL A 138 -24.51 15.45 -9.48
C VAL A 138 -25.00 16.34 -10.62
N VAL A 139 -24.17 16.52 -11.65
CA VAL A 139 -24.51 17.28 -12.87
C VAL A 139 -25.19 16.36 -13.87
N ASP A 140 -24.61 15.17 -14.05
CA ASP A 140 -25.16 14.04 -14.80
C ASP A 140 -24.49 12.74 -14.30
N ASN A 141 -24.89 11.59 -14.83
CA ASN A 141 -24.39 10.27 -14.39
C ASN A 141 -22.85 10.15 -14.41
N THR A 142 -22.14 10.91 -15.24
CA THR A 142 -20.68 10.85 -15.39
C THR A 142 -19.98 12.16 -15.02
N THR A 143 -20.70 13.10 -14.41
CA THR A 143 -20.16 14.41 -14.06
C THR A 143 -20.61 14.80 -12.65
N VAL A 144 -19.64 14.99 -11.76
CA VAL A 144 -19.87 15.40 -10.38
C VAL A 144 -19.08 16.66 -10.07
N LYS A 145 -19.75 17.64 -9.47
CA LYS A 145 -19.12 18.88 -9.02
C LYS A 145 -18.97 18.87 -7.50
N VAL A 146 -17.75 19.06 -7.02
CA VAL A 146 -17.43 19.23 -5.61
C VAL A 146 -17.10 20.70 -5.34
N THR A 147 -17.77 21.28 -4.34
CA THR A 147 -17.53 22.66 -3.91
C THR A 147 -16.84 22.65 -2.55
N LEU A 148 -15.80 23.47 -2.41
CA LEU A 148 -15.03 23.66 -1.19
C LEU A 148 -15.37 25.01 -0.56
N GLY A 149 -15.30 25.09 0.77
CA GLY A 149 -15.49 26.37 1.48
C GLY A 149 -14.34 27.36 1.30
N GLN A 150 -13.17 26.86 0.89
CA GLN A 150 -11.97 27.64 0.58
C GLN A 150 -11.08 26.83 -0.37
N ALA A 151 -10.19 27.51 -1.09
CA ALA A 151 -9.22 26.86 -1.95
C ALA A 151 -8.35 25.88 -1.14
N ASN A 152 -8.18 24.67 -1.66
CA ASN A 152 -7.30 23.65 -1.09
C ASN A 152 -6.43 23.04 -2.20
N GLY A 153 -5.15 23.44 -2.25
CA GLY A 153 -4.20 22.94 -3.25
C GLY A 153 -3.92 21.43 -3.14
N SER A 154 -4.20 20.83 -2.00
CA SER A 154 -4.04 19.39 -1.77
C SER A 154 -5.30 18.58 -2.08
N PHE A 155 -6.37 19.18 -2.59
CA PHE A 155 -7.65 18.47 -2.70
C PHE A 155 -7.58 17.21 -3.58
N LEU A 156 -6.91 17.27 -4.74
CA LEU A 156 -6.70 16.08 -5.59
C LEU A 156 -5.80 15.03 -4.93
N PHE A 157 -4.81 15.48 -4.15
CA PHE A 157 -3.98 14.58 -3.34
C PHE A 157 -4.83 13.87 -2.29
N ASN A 158 -5.71 14.59 -1.59
CA ASN A 158 -6.62 14.02 -0.60
C ASN A 158 -7.56 12.98 -1.22
N MET A 159 -8.05 13.21 -2.44
CA MET A 159 -8.92 12.27 -3.16
C MET A 159 -8.18 11.02 -3.68
N ALA A 160 -6.85 10.99 -3.60
CA ALA A 160 -6.06 9.81 -3.95
C ALA A 160 -5.89 8.81 -2.80
N TRP A 161 -6.27 9.17 -1.56
CA TRP A 161 -6.13 8.27 -0.40
C TRP A 161 -7.07 7.07 -0.46
N GLY A 162 -6.68 5.96 0.17
CA GLY A 162 -7.53 4.77 0.35
C GLY A 162 -8.83 5.09 1.10
N ASP A 163 -8.78 6.03 2.04
CA ASP A 163 -9.96 6.53 2.75
C ASP A 163 -10.95 7.32 1.87
N ALA A 164 -10.57 7.70 0.65
CA ALA A 164 -11.37 8.48 -0.30
C ALA A 164 -11.91 7.67 -1.49
N VAL A 165 -11.87 6.33 -1.40
CA VAL A 165 -12.41 5.44 -2.44
C VAL A 165 -13.92 5.60 -2.61
N ILE A 166 -14.41 5.28 -3.80
CA ILE A 166 -15.84 5.28 -4.11
C ILE A 166 -16.45 3.92 -3.74
N VAL A 167 -17.55 3.95 -3.00
CA VAL A 167 -18.22 2.77 -2.45
C VAL A 167 -19.67 2.70 -2.91
N ALA A 168 -20.17 1.48 -3.11
CA ALA A 168 -21.56 1.21 -3.48
C ALA A 168 -22.48 1.36 -2.25
N PRO A 169 -23.51 2.23 -2.27
CA PRO A 169 -24.45 2.40 -1.17
C PRO A 169 -25.13 1.09 -0.73
N GLU A 170 -25.49 0.23 -1.69
CA GLU A 170 -26.17 -1.04 -1.48
C GLU A 170 -25.32 -2.09 -0.74
N SER A 171 -24.00 -1.95 -0.77
CA SER A 171 -23.05 -2.90 -0.15
C SER A 171 -22.42 -2.36 1.14
N ILE A 172 -22.77 -1.14 1.56
CA ILE A 172 -22.07 -0.42 2.64
C ILE A 172 -22.24 -1.08 4.02
N GLU A 173 -23.34 -1.78 4.27
CA GLU A 173 -23.55 -2.48 5.55
C GLU A 173 -22.60 -3.68 5.72
N GLY A 174 -22.25 -4.34 4.60
CA GLY A 174 -21.41 -5.55 4.57
C GLY A 174 -19.93 -5.30 4.32
N ILE A 175 -19.54 -4.04 4.03
CA ILE A 175 -18.20 -3.66 3.52
C ILE A 175 -17.04 -4.20 4.37
N LYS A 176 -17.22 -4.31 5.69
CA LYS A 176 -16.17 -4.79 6.61
C LYS A 176 -15.80 -6.26 6.40
N ASN A 177 -16.66 -7.07 5.78
CA ASN A 177 -16.46 -8.51 5.61
C ASN A 177 -16.56 -8.97 4.15
N ASN A 178 -17.35 -8.26 3.34
CA ASN A 178 -17.57 -8.57 1.94
C ASN A 178 -17.45 -7.27 1.12
N PRO A 179 -16.23 -6.76 0.91
CA PRO A 179 -16.01 -5.51 0.20
C PRO A 179 -16.40 -5.64 -1.27
N VAL A 180 -17.10 -4.62 -1.77
CA VAL A 180 -17.52 -4.49 -3.17
C VAL A 180 -16.98 -3.15 -3.69
N GLY A 181 -16.06 -3.20 -4.64
CA GLY A 181 -15.50 -2.01 -5.28
C GLY A 181 -15.56 -2.09 -6.80
N THR A 182 -14.74 -1.31 -7.48
CA THR A 182 -14.66 -1.23 -8.96
C THR A 182 -13.37 -1.79 -9.53
N GLY A 183 -12.43 -2.17 -8.65
CA GLY A 183 -11.04 -2.47 -8.99
C GLY A 183 -10.83 -3.72 -9.84
N ALA A 184 -9.57 -3.92 -10.22
CA ALA A 184 -9.09 -5.00 -11.07
C ALA A 184 -9.21 -6.39 -10.45
N PHE A 185 -9.38 -6.48 -9.13
CA PHE A 185 -9.58 -7.71 -8.38
C PHE A 185 -10.83 -7.63 -7.50
N LYS A 186 -11.59 -8.71 -7.44
CA LYS A 186 -12.76 -8.91 -6.58
C LYS A 186 -12.36 -9.71 -5.35
N PHE A 187 -12.95 -9.38 -4.21
CA PHE A 187 -12.85 -10.21 -3.02
C PHE A 187 -13.51 -11.58 -3.26
N VAL A 188 -12.84 -12.65 -2.83
CA VAL A 188 -13.36 -14.02 -2.90
C VAL A 188 -13.66 -14.55 -1.51
N ASN A 189 -12.67 -14.52 -0.61
CA ASN A 189 -12.77 -15.13 0.70
C ASN A 189 -11.73 -14.56 1.67
N TRP A 190 -12.04 -14.65 2.96
CA TRP A 190 -11.11 -14.34 4.04
C TRP A 190 -11.12 -15.47 5.06
N VAL A 191 -10.00 -16.20 5.12
CA VAL A 191 -9.73 -17.15 6.19
C VAL A 191 -9.04 -16.38 7.30
N GLN A 192 -9.82 -16.02 8.33
CA GLN A 192 -9.35 -15.25 9.48
C GLN A 192 -8.11 -15.88 10.13
N GLY A 193 -7.08 -15.08 10.38
CA GLY A 193 -5.78 -15.51 10.91
C GLY A 193 -4.86 -16.19 9.89
N ASP A 194 -5.25 -16.31 8.62
CA ASP A 194 -4.45 -16.99 7.59
C ASP A 194 -4.29 -16.16 6.31
N ARG A 195 -5.37 -15.86 5.57
CA ARG A 195 -5.26 -15.22 4.25
C ARG A 195 -6.54 -14.56 3.74
N ILE A 196 -6.37 -13.62 2.82
CA ILE A 196 -7.42 -13.08 1.93
C ILE A 196 -7.15 -13.53 0.49
N GLU A 197 -8.19 -13.98 -0.18
CA GLU A 197 -8.16 -14.43 -1.57
C GLU A 197 -8.91 -13.42 -2.45
N LEU A 198 -8.25 -12.96 -3.51
CA LEU A 198 -8.82 -12.09 -4.53
C LEU A 198 -8.76 -12.77 -5.91
N ALA A 199 -9.78 -12.57 -6.74
CA ALA A 199 -9.84 -13.05 -8.11
C ALA A 199 -9.90 -11.88 -9.09
N ARG A 200 -9.34 -12.03 -10.29
CA ARG A 200 -9.42 -11.01 -11.34
C ARG A 200 -10.89 -10.63 -11.61
N ASN A 201 -11.15 -9.34 -11.71
CA ASN A 201 -12.40 -8.80 -12.24
C ASN A 201 -12.37 -8.89 -13.77
N SER A 202 -13.11 -9.84 -14.35
CA SER A 202 -13.23 -10.01 -15.81
C SER A 202 -13.88 -8.81 -16.52
N ASP A 203 -14.68 -8.04 -15.79
CA ASP A 203 -15.43 -6.88 -16.28
C ASP A 203 -14.76 -5.56 -15.87
N TYR A 204 -13.47 -5.61 -15.51
CA TYR A 204 -12.74 -4.41 -15.12
C TYR A 204 -12.73 -3.39 -16.26
N TRP A 205 -13.10 -2.15 -15.94
CA TRP A 205 -13.23 -1.06 -16.90
C TRP A 205 -11.88 -0.61 -17.50
N GLY A 206 -10.78 -0.85 -16.78
CA GLY A 206 -9.42 -0.51 -17.17
C GLY A 206 -8.69 -1.63 -17.91
N ALA A 207 -7.36 -1.58 -17.89
CA ALA A 207 -6.54 -2.66 -18.43
C ALA A 207 -6.60 -3.88 -17.50
N ALA A 208 -7.03 -5.03 -18.03
CA ALA A 208 -7.10 -6.27 -17.26
C ALA A 208 -5.70 -6.66 -16.74
N PRO A 209 -5.58 -7.03 -15.45
CA PRO A 209 -4.30 -7.45 -14.88
C PRO A 209 -3.85 -8.77 -15.52
N ALA A 210 -2.55 -9.03 -15.57
CA ALA A 210 -2.01 -10.28 -16.09
C ALA A 210 -2.23 -11.49 -15.15
N LEU A 211 -2.57 -11.25 -13.88
CA LEU A 211 -2.84 -12.26 -12.86
C LEU A 211 -4.33 -12.61 -12.78
N ASP A 212 -4.65 -13.89 -12.76
CA ASP A 212 -6.00 -14.44 -12.61
C ASP A 212 -6.44 -14.40 -11.13
N ALA A 213 -5.50 -14.50 -10.18
CA ALA A 213 -5.77 -14.41 -8.75
C ALA A 213 -4.58 -13.83 -7.94
N ALA A 214 -4.89 -13.29 -6.76
CA ALA A 214 -3.91 -12.85 -5.79
C ALA A 214 -4.32 -13.33 -4.38
N THR A 215 -3.40 -13.93 -3.64
CA THR A 215 -3.60 -14.35 -2.25
C THR A 215 -2.72 -13.51 -1.34
N PHE A 216 -3.31 -12.86 -0.35
CA PHE A 216 -2.61 -12.13 0.70
C PHE A 216 -2.55 -12.99 1.96
N LYS A 217 -1.38 -13.57 2.25
CA LYS A 217 -1.14 -14.45 3.40
C LYS A 217 -0.57 -13.67 4.58
N PHE A 218 -1.08 -13.92 5.78
CA PHE A 218 -0.64 -13.23 7.00
C PHE A 218 0.45 -14.04 7.69
N ILE A 219 1.64 -13.46 7.84
CA ILE A 219 2.77 -14.10 8.52
C ILE A 219 3.41 -13.09 9.46
N SER A 220 2.99 -13.10 10.72
CA SER A 220 3.44 -12.15 11.73
C SER A 220 4.77 -12.54 12.38
N ASP A 221 5.04 -13.85 12.54
CA ASP A 221 6.26 -14.35 13.17
C ASP A 221 7.47 -14.25 12.22
N PRO A 222 8.56 -13.57 12.60
CA PRO A 222 9.71 -13.38 11.72
C PRO A 222 10.44 -14.67 11.32
N THR A 223 10.42 -15.70 12.18
CA THR A 223 11.04 -17.01 11.88
C THR A 223 10.22 -17.76 10.84
N ALA A 224 8.88 -17.75 10.99
CA ALA A 224 7.97 -18.31 10.00
C ALA A 224 8.04 -17.57 8.66
N ALA A 225 8.16 -16.24 8.69
CA ALA A 225 8.34 -15.41 7.49
C ALA A 225 9.60 -15.81 6.71
N PHE A 226 10.73 -15.94 7.40
CA PHE A 226 11.97 -16.40 6.79
C PHE A 226 11.84 -17.80 6.18
N ALA A 227 11.25 -18.75 6.92
CA ALA A 227 11.04 -20.10 6.44
C ALA A 227 10.13 -20.16 5.19
N ALA A 228 9.03 -19.39 5.19
CA ALA A 228 8.08 -19.34 4.07
C ALA A 228 8.73 -18.81 2.78
N VAL A 229 9.53 -17.73 2.88
CA VAL A 229 10.27 -17.20 1.72
C VAL A 229 11.32 -18.21 1.24
N MET A 230 12.12 -18.79 2.14
CA MET A 230 13.15 -19.77 1.78
C MET A 230 12.59 -21.03 1.10
N ALA A 231 11.40 -21.46 1.51
CA ALA A 231 10.65 -22.58 0.94
C ALA A 231 9.94 -22.21 -0.37
N GLN A 232 9.88 -20.93 -0.73
CA GLN A 232 9.11 -20.40 -1.86
C GLN A 232 7.60 -20.71 -1.72
N ASP A 233 7.10 -20.74 -0.48
CA ASP A 233 5.67 -20.86 -0.17
C ASP A 233 4.89 -19.56 -0.47
N VAL A 234 5.62 -18.47 -0.67
CA VAL A 234 5.13 -17.13 -1.02
C VAL A 234 6.02 -16.56 -2.13
N ASP A 235 5.43 -15.83 -3.08
CA ASP A 235 6.16 -15.25 -4.20
C ASP A 235 6.78 -13.89 -3.83
N VAL A 236 6.11 -13.14 -2.95
CA VAL A 236 6.53 -11.82 -2.47
C VAL A 236 6.27 -11.73 -0.97
N PHE A 237 7.18 -11.10 -0.22
CA PHE A 237 6.89 -10.65 1.14
C PHE A 237 7.00 -9.12 1.21
N ALA A 238 5.87 -8.44 1.39
CA ALA A 238 5.84 -6.99 1.51
C ALA A 238 6.09 -6.57 2.97
N GLY A 239 7.11 -5.74 3.20
CA GLY A 239 7.49 -5.32 4.56
C GLY A 239 8.06 -6.48 5.39
N PHE A 240 9.17 -7.06 4.93
CA PHE A 240 9.77 -8.23 5.57
C PHE A 240 10.16 -7.97 7.04
N PRO A 241 9.74 -8.80 8.01
CA PRO A 241 9.80 -8.48 9.44
C PRO A 241 11.15 -8.82 10.12
N ALA A 242 12.08 -9.45 9.40
CA ALA A 242 13.41 -9.81 9.90
C ALA A 242 14.52 -9.21 9.00
N PRO A 243 14.74 -7.88 9.03
CA PRO A 243 15.75 -7.23 8.20
C PRO A 243 17.16 -7.85 8.32
N GLU A 244 17.50 -8.45 9.46
CA GLU A 244 18.75 -9.19 9.68
C GLU A 244 18.99 -10.36 8.72
N ASN A 245 17.91 -10.91 8.16
CA ASN A 245 17.98 -12.05 7.27
C ASN A 245 18.08 -11.64 5.78
N LEU A 246 17.88 -10.36 5.45
CA LEU A 246 17.94 -9.89 4.06
C LEU A 246 19.27 -10.22 3.36
N PRO A 247 20.46 -10.11 4.00
CA PRO A 247 21.71 -10.53 3.36
C PRO A 247 21.73 -12.00 2.92
N GLN A 248 20.96 -12.87 3.57
CA GLN A 248 20.86 -14.28 3.17
C GLN A 248 20.05 -14.44 1.88
N PHE A 249 18.99 -13.64 1.69
CA PHE A 249 18.24 -13.62 0.44
C PHE A 249 19.05 -12.99 -0.69
N GLU A 250 19.82 -11.94 -0.43
CA GLU A 250 20.70 -11.32 -1.44
C GLU A 250 21.79 -12.27 -1.93
N ALA A 251 22.26 -13.17 -1.06
CA ALA A 251 23.27 -14.16 -1.40
C ALA A 251 22.72 -15.38 -2.18
N ASP A 252 21.40 -15.55 -2.24
CA ASP A 252 20.73 -16.66 -2.91
C ASP A 252 20.05 -16.18 -4.21
N ALA A 253 20.52 -16.70 -5.34
CA ALA A 253 20.07 -16.30 -6.68
C ALA A 253 18.58 -16.60 -6.96
N ARG A 254 17.88 -17.33 -6.08
CA ARG A 254 16.43 -17.56 -6.17
C ARG A 254 15.62 -16.32 -5.79
N PHE A 255 16.20 -15.39 -5.03
CA PHE A 255 15.48 -14.26 -4.47
C PHE A 255 16.02 -12.93 -5.00
N GLN A 256 15.16 -11.92 -4.93
CA GLN A 256 15.51 -10.54 -5.15
C GLN A 256 15.06 -9.73 -3.93
N VAL A 257 16.00 -9.02 -3.31
CA VAL A 257 15.68 -8.04 -2.28
C VAL A 257 15.47 -6.69 -2.95
N LEU A 258 14.26 -6.14 -2.79
CA LEU A 258 13.90 -4.81 -3.25
C LEU A 258 13.84 -3.88 -2.04
N SER A 259 14.82 -2.99 -1.93
CA SER A 259 14.86 -1.96 -0.89
C SER A 259 14.44 -0.61 -1.48
N GLY A 260 13.46 0.03 -0.85
CA GLY A 260 12.96 1.36 -1.23
C GLY A 260 12.76 2.25 -0.01
N SER A 261 12.32 3.49 -0.24
CA SER A 261 11.87 4.38 0.82
C SER A 261 10.36 4.28 1.02
N THR A 262 9.87 4.74 2.16
CA THR A 262 8.44 4.78 2.51
C THR A 262 8.11 6.14 3.12
N GLU A 263 6.83 6.52 3.12
CA GLU A 263 6.33 7.64 3.93
C GLU A 263 6.21 7.29 5.43
N GLY A 264 6.57 6.06 5.82
CA GLY A 264 6.53 5.60 7.21
C GLY A 264 7.63 6.23 8.07
N GLU A 265 7.26 6.61 9.29
CA GLU A 265 8.16 7.23 10.26
C GLU A 265 8.07 6.54 11.61
N THR A 266 9.21 6.38 12.27
CA THR A 266 9.26 5.96 13.68
C THR A 266 9.48 7.18 14.55
N ILE A 267 8.49 7.51 15.39
CA ILE A 267 8.53 8.68 16.26
C ILE A 267 8.50 8.28 17.74
N LEU A 268 9.26 9.02 18.56
CA LEU A 268 9.06 9.04 20.01
C LEU A 268 8.14 10.21 20.36
N SER A 269 6.84 9.93 20.46
CA SER A 269 5.84 10.95 20.83
C SER A 269 5.93 11.34 22.30
N ILE A 270 5.97 12.64 22.57
CA ILE A 270 6.07 13.19 23.92
C ILE A 270 4.76 13.91 24.28
N ASN A 271 4.15 13.54 25.41
CA ASN A 271 3.01 14.29 25.94
C ASN A 271 3.48 15.58 26.63
N ASN A 272 3.53 16.67 25.87
CA ASN A 272 3.99 17.98 26.32
C ASN A 272 3.14 18.62 27.44
N LYS A 273 2.05 17.99 27.89
CA LYS A 273 1.24 18.48 29.02
C LYS A 273 1.62 17.84 30.35
N MET A 274 2.43 16.78 30.33
CA MET A 274 2.79 16.01 31.52
C MET A 274 4.13 16.48 32.08
N PRO A 275 4.23 16.86 33.36
CA PRO A 275 5.53 17.13 33.98
C PRO A 275 6.43 15.89 34.03
N PRO A 276 7.76 16.00 33.82
CA PRO A 276 8.52 17.22 33.49
C PRO A 276 8.63 17.50 31.98
N LEU A 277 7.85 16.80 31.15
CA LEU A 277 7.87 16.90 29.68
C LEU A 277 7.19 18.19 29.16
N ASP A 278 6.51 18.93 30.02
CA ASP A 278 6.00 20.29 29.78
C ASP A 278 7.13 21.32 29.61
N ASN A 279 8.29 21.09 30.25
CA ASN A 279 9.48 21.91 30.06
C ASN A 279 10.19 21.61 28.72
N VAL A 280 10.34 22.64 27.87
CA VAL A 280 11.02 22.53 26.58
C VAL A 280 12.49 22.11 26.69
N LYS A 281 13.20 22.47 27.76
CA LYS A 281 14.59 22.05 27.96
C LYS A 281 14.71 20.55 28.17
N VAL A 282 13.78 19.95 28.92
CA VAL A 282 13.70 18.49 29.11
C VAL A 282 13.49 17.79 27.78
N ARG A 283 12.60 18.29 26.93
CA ARG A 283 12.36 17.71 25.59
C ARG A 283 13.58 17.83 24.67
N LYS A 284 14.26 18.97 24.67
CA LYS A 284 15.53 19.14 23.94
C LYS A 284 16.60 18.19 24.47
N ALA A 285 16.69 18.02 25.80
CA ALA A 285 17.62 17.08 26.40
C ALA A 285 17.36 15.64 25.95
N ILE A 286 16.09 15.21 25.91
CA ILE A 286 15.70 13.89 25.38
C ILE A 286 16.13 13.76 23.91
N ALA A 287 15.85 14.77 23.07
CA ALA A 287 16.20 14.74 21.66
C ALA A 287 17.72 14.59 21.42
N HIS A 288 18.56 15.29 22.20
CA HIS A 288 20.02 15.16 22.13
C HIS A 288 20.56 13.88 22.80
N ALA A 289 19.78 13.18 23.61
CA ALA A 289 20.19 11.91 24.22
C ALA A 289 20.04 10.71 23.28
N ILE A 290 19.30 10.86 22.17
CA ILE A 290 18.96 9.78 21.26
C ILE A 290 19.97 9.73 20.11
N ASP A 291 20.71 8.63 20.03
CA ASP A 291 21.51 8.29 18.86
C ASP A 291 20.64 7.53 17.85
N ARG A 292 20.12 8.26 16.86
CA ARG A 292 19.24 7.70 15.83
C ARG A 292 19.93 6.63 15.00
N GLN A 293 21.20 6.82 14.66
CA GLN A 293 21.94 5.86 13.84
C GLN A 293 22.17 4.57 14.62
N ALA A 294 22.57 4.67 15.89
CA ALA A 294 22.75 3.48 16.73
C ALA A 294 21.43 2.69 16.90
N ILE A 295 20.28 3.36 16.98
CA ILE A 295 18.97 2.70 17.01
C ILE A 295 18.69 1.99 15.68
N ILE A 296 18.91 2.64 14.54
CA ILE A 296 18.70 2.04 13.22
C ILE A 296 19.61 0.83 13.01
N ASP A 297 20.89 0.96 13.34
CA ASP A 297 21.86 -0.13 13.19
C ASP A 297 21.51 -1.31 14.11
N GLY A 298 21.13 -1.04 15.35
CA GLY A 298 20.87 -2.06 16.36
C GLY A 298 19.50 -2.74 16.24
N ALA A 299 18.45 -2.01 15.83
CA ALA A 299 17.08 -2.52 15.77
C ALA A 299 16.64 -2.91 14.36
N MET A 300 17.16 -2.24 13.33
CA MET A 300 16.76 -2.43 11.93
C MET A 300 17.93 -2.89 11.05
N PHE A 301 19.07 -3.26 11.63
CA PHE A 301 20.24 -3.76 10.90
C PHE A 301 20.72 -2.80 9.80
N GLY A 302 20.59 -1.49 10.04
CA GLY A 302 20.97 -0.45 9.09
C GLY A 302 19.87 -0.05 8.09
N TYR A 303 18.72 -0.76 8.07
CA TYR A 303 17.59 -0.42 7.22
C TYR A 303 16.75 0.71 7.83
N GLY A 304 17.18 1.93 7.57
CA GLY A 304 16.48 3.14 7.98
C GLY A 304 17.26 4.39 7.61
N THR A 305 16.64 5.56 7.72
CA THR A 305 17.32 6.83 7.51
C THR A 305 16.99 7.76 8.67
N PRO A 306 18.01 8.35 9.35
CA PRO A 306 17.76 9.39 10.34
C PRO A 306 17.01 10.56 9.71
N ILE A 307 15.92 11.00 10.33
CA ILE A 307 15.15 12.16 9.90
C ILE A 307 15.17 13.27 10.96
N GLY A 308 15.17 14.53 10.50
CA GLY A 308 15.09 15.73 11.32
C GLY A 308 13.71 16.40 11.31
N THR A 309 12.83 15.96 10.42
CA THR A 309 11.46 16.42 10.23
C THR A 309 10.55 15.21 10.05
N HIS A 310 9.23 15.42 10.12
CA HIS A 310 8.21 14.40 9.84
C HIS A 310 7.84 14.39 8.35
N PHE A 311 8.87 14.42 7.51
CA PHE A 311 8.76 14.10 6.10
C PHE A 311 9.82 13.05 5.81
N ALA A 312 9.51 12.10 4.93
CA ALA A 312 10.51 11.19 4.41
C ALA A 312 11.51 11.94 3.51
N PRO A 313 12.81 11.56 3.48
CA PRO A 313 13.82 12.29 2.71
C PRO A 313 13.57 12.39 1.21
N HIS A 314 12.78 11.48 0.63
CA HIS A 314 12.43 11.53 -0.79
C HIS A 314 11.29 12.51 -1.10
N ASN A 315 10.61 13.04 -0.09
CA ASN A 315 9.56 14.03 -0.27
C ASN A 315 10.16 15.36 -0.80
N PRO A 316 9.58 15.99 -1.83
CA PRO A 316 10.12 17.23 -2.42
C PRO A 316 10.17 18.40 -1.43
N ASP A 317 9.34 18.39 -0.38
CA ASP A 317 9.30 19.43 0.66
C ASP A 317 10.15 19.07 1.89
N TYR A 318 10.93 17.97 1.84
CA TYR A 318 11.81 17.57 2.92
C TYR A 318 12.89 18.62 3.20
N VAL A 319 12.99 19.02 4.48
CA VAL A 319 14.09 19.85 4.98
C VAL A 319 14.86 19.04 6.02
N ASP A 320 16.16 18.86 5.79
CA ASP A 320 17.04 18.22 6.77
C ASP A 320 17.28 19.15 7.96
N LEU A 321 16.64 18.81 9.08
CA LEU A 321 16.80 19.48 10.37
C LEU A 321 17.45 18.56 11.42
N THR A 322 18.12 17.47 11.00
CA THR A 322 18.75 16.51 11.92
C THR A 322 19.73 17.19 12.87
N GLY A 323 20.45 18.21 12.39
CA GLY A 323 21.37 19.03 13.19
C GLY A 323 20.74 19.72 14.41
N ASN A 324 19.43 20.01 14.40
CA ASN A 324 18.74 20.62 15.54
C ASN A 324 18.62 19.68 16.75
N SER A 325 18.87 18.39 16.56
CA SER A 325 18.76 17.37 17.59
C SER A 325 19.85 16.29 17.42
N ALA A 326 21.05 16.71 17.02
CA ALA A 326 22.20 15.84 16.91
C ALA A 326 22.48 15.15 18.26
N TYR A 327 22.96 13.91 18.22
CA TYR A 327 23.32 13.17 19.43
C TYR A 327 24.44 13.88 20.19
N ASP A 328 24.10 14.41 21.37
CA ASP A 328 25.03 15.06 22.29
C ASP A 328 24.60 14.83 23.75
N PRO A 329 25.07 13.72 24.38
CA PRO A 329 24.79 13.42 25.77
C PRO A 329 25.31 14.47 26.76
N LYS A 330 26.31 15.29 26.38
CA LYS A 330 26.82 16.35 27.27
C LYS A 330 25.84 17.51 27.30
N LEU A 331 25.39 17.97 26.13
CA LEU A 331 24.36 18.99 26.01
C LEU A 331 23.05 18.53 26.64
N SER A 332 22.66 17.27 26.45
CA SER A 332 21.49 16.68 27.12
C SER A 332 21.55 16.83 28.65
N LYS A 333 22.66 16.43 29.27
CA LYS A 333 22.85 16.57 30.73
C LYS A 333 22.87 18.02 31.19
N GLN A 334 23.45 18.92 30.39
CA GLN A 334 23.43 20.35 30.68
C GLN A 334 21.99 20.87 30.69
N LEU A 335 21.20 20.57 29.66
CA LEU A 335 19.81 21.01 29.54
C LEU A 335 18.90 20.48 30.66
N LEU A 336 19.18 19.30 31.22
CA LEU A 336 18.45 18.75 32.37
C LEU A 336 18.80 19.44 33.70
N ALA A 337 19.98 20.04 33.81
CA ALA A 337 20.42 20.75 35.01
C ALA A 337 19.88 22.19 35.08
N GLU A 338 19.48 22.77 33.94
CA GLU A 338 18.93 24.13 33.82
C GLU A 338 17.40 24.21 33.84
#